data_AF-A0A1B6FW60-F1
#
_entry.id   AF-A0A1B6FW60-F1
#
_cell.length_a   1.000
_cell.length_b   1.000
_cell.length_c   1.000
_cell.angle_alpha   90.00
_cell.angle_beta   90.00
_cell.angle_gamma   90.00
#
_symmetry.space_group_name_H-M   'P 1'
#
loop_
_entity.id
_entity.type
_entity.pdbx_description
1 polymer ?
#
loop_
_entity_poly.entity_id
_entity_poly.type
_entity_poly.pdbx_seq_one_letter_code
_entity_poly.pdbx_strand_id
1 'polypeptide(L)'
;LHLNVGLGKIAETVEQVEEMQKSLAVKSQELQAKNEAANAKLKQMLTNQQEAEKKKVQSQEIQSQIEIQTVVIGEKQKVVSADLARVEPAVIEAQQAVKEIKKQQLVEVRSMANPPAVVKMALESICLLLGENVSDWKAIRTVVMRDNFISSIVTNFNTENISDDVREKMHTRYLSNPEYTFEKV
;
A
#
# COMPACT_ATOMS: atom_id res chain seq x y z
N LEU A 1 -47.18 77.91 -51.98
CA LEU A 1 -46.86 76.46 -52.12
C LEU A 1 -45.59 76.01 -51.38
N HIS A 2 -44.56 76.85 -51.21
CA HIS A 2 -43.31 76.44 -50.52
C HIS A 2 -43.42 76.19 -49.01
N LEU A 3 -44.32 76.89 -48.31
CA LEU A 3 -44.43 76.82 -46.84
C LEU A 3 -44.98 75.48 -46.33
N ASN A 4 -45.98 74.92 -47.01
CA ASN A 4 -46.54 73.59 -46.67
C ASN A 4 -45.55 72.45 -46.94
N VAL A 5 -44.73 72.57 -47.99
CA VAL A 5 -43.69 71.58 -48.31
C VAL A 5 -42.54 71.63 -47.29
N GLY A 6 -42.16 72.84 -46.86
CA GLY A 6 -41.16 73.03 -45.80
C GLY A 6 -41.62 72.49 -44.44
N LEU A 7 -42.85 72.79 -44.04
CA LEU A 7 -43.45 72.26 -42.80
C LEU A 7 -43.60 70.73 -42.85
N GLY A 8 -43.98 70.16 -44.00
CA GLY A 8 -44.05 68.71 -44.18
C GLY A 8 -42.70 68.00 -44.00
N LYS A 9 -41.63 68.56 -44.59
CA LYS A 9 -40.26 68.02 -44.42
C LYS A 9 -39.75 68.13 -42.98
N ILE A 10 -40.07 69.21 -42.27
CA ILE A 10 -39.72 69.35 -40.85
C ILE A 10 -40.44 68.28 -40.02
N ALA A 11 -41.73 68.06 -40.27
CA ALA A 11 -42.49 67.01 -39.58
C ALA A 11 -41.91 65.61 -39.84
N GLU A 12 -41.58 65.28 -41.09
CA GLU A 12 -40.94 64.02 -41.47
C GLU A 12 -39.56 63.84 -40.81
N THR A 13 -38.76 64.91 -40.76
CA THR A 13 -37.44 64.88 -40.11
C THR A 13 -37.57 64.67 -38.60
N VAL A 14 -38.57 65.28 -37.96
CA VAL A 14 -38.84 65.07 -36.53
C VAL A 14 -39.23 63.62 -36.26
N GLU A 15 -40.10 63.03 -37.08
CA GLU A 15 -40.50 61.63 -36.96
C GLU A 15 -39.30 60.67 -37.13
N GLN A 16 -38.45 60.90 -38.13
CA GLN A 16 -37.23 60.11 -38.35
C GLN A 16 -36.23 60.23 -37.18
N VAL A 17 -36.07 61.43 -36.62
CA VAL A 17 -35.20 61.64 -35.45
C VAL A 17 -35.77 60.93 -34.21
N GLU A 18 -37.08 60.97 -33.99
CA GLU A 18 -37.72 60.22 -32.90
C GLU A 18 -37.54 58.71 -33.04
N GLU A 19 -37.71 58.17 -34.26
CA GLU A 19 -37.50 56.75 -34.53
C GLU A 19 -36.02 56.35 -34.33
N MET A 20 -35.09 57.20 -34.76
CA MET A 20 -33.66 56.99 -34.57
C MET A 20 -33.27 57.02 -33.09
N GLN A 21 -33.84 57.93 -32.29
CA GLN A 21 -33.63 57.99 -30.84
C GLN A 21 -34.16 56.74 -30.15
N LYS A 22 -35.34 56.24 -30.54
CA LYS A 22 -35.87 54.96 -30.03
C LYS A 22 -34.96 53.79 -30.38
N SER A 23 -34.48 53.71 -31.62
CA SER A 23 -33.54 52.67 -32.06
C SER A 23 -32.20 52.72 -31.31
N LEU A 24 -31.66 53.92 -31.09
CA LEU A 24 -30.43 54.14 -30.32
C LEU A 24 -30.60 53.71 -28.85
N ALA A 25 -31.73 54.02 -28.23
CA ALA A 25 -32.02 53.63 -26.85
C ALA A 25 -32.04 52.09 -26.70
N VAL A 26 -32.71 51.38 -27.62
CA VAL A 26 -32.75 49.91 -27.64
C VAL A 26 -31.35 49.33 -27.84
N LYS A 27 -30.60 49.81 -28.84
CA LYS A 27 -29.24 49.35 -29.10
C LYS A 27 -28.28 49.63 -27.94
N SER A 28 -28.45 50.75 -27.24
CA SER A 28 -27.66 51.08 -26.06
C SER A 28 -27.91 50.09 -24.92
N GLN A 29 -29.17 49.69 -24.68
CA GLN A 29 -29.50 48.68 -23.68
C GLN A 29 -28.95 47.30 -24.07
N GLU A 30 -29.09 46.89 -25.33
CA GLU A 30 -28.53 45.62 -25.82
C GLU A 30 -27.00 45.59 -25.71
N LEU A 31 -26.33 46.70 -26.03
CA LEU A 31 -24.89 46.82 -25.93
C LEU A 31 -24.43 46.72 -24.47
N GLN A 32 -25.14 47.39 -23.55
CA GLN A 32 -24.85 47.30 -22.12
C GLN A 32 -25.01 45.87 -21.61
N ALA A 33 -26.12 45.20 -21.93
CA ALA A 33 -26.37 43.81 -21.53
C ALA A 33 -25.30 42.85 -22.08
N LYS A 34 -24.90 43.02 -23.36
CA LYS A 34 -23.82 42.21 -23.95
C LYS A 34 -22.46 42.49 -23.30
N ASN A 35 -22.17 43.74 -22.96
CA ASN A 35 -20.93 44.11 -22.29
C ASN A 35 -20.87 43.52 -20.86
N GLU A 36 -21.97 43.59 -20.12
CA GLU A 36 -22.08 42.96 -18.79
C GLU A 36 -21.90 41.44 -18.86
N ALA A 37 -22.53 40.78 -19.82
CA ALA A 37 -22.36 39.34 -20.05
C ALA A 37 -20.92 38.97 -20.44
N ALA A 38 -20.28 39.77 -21.31
CA ALA A 38 -18.88 39.56 -21.68
C ALA A 38 -17.94 39.72 -20.48
N ASN A 39 -18.15 40.76 -19.66
CA ASN A 39 -17.36 41.00 -18.45
C ASN A 39 -17.55 39.88 -17.41
N ALA A 40 -18.77 39.37 -17.24
CA ALA A 40 -19.04 38.22 -16.37
C ALA A 40 -18.29 36.97 -16.85
N LYS A 41 -18.29 36.71 -18.17
CA LYS A 41 -17.58 35.58 -18.75
C LYS A 41 -16.06 35.71 -18.63
N LEU A 42 -15.50 36.91 -18.79
CA LEU A 42 -14.09 37.19 -18.57
C LEU A 42 -13.68 36.93 -17.12
N LYS A 43 -14.49 37.36 -16.14
CA LYS A 43 -14.25 37.05 -14.72
C LYS A 43 -14.24 35.56 -14.47
N GLN A 44 -15.22 34.82 -15.00
CA GLN A 44 -15.28 33.37 -14.85
C GLN A 44 -14.10 32.66 -15.53
N MET A 45 -13.65 33.15 -16.69
CA MET A 45 -12.46 32.61 -17.36
C MET A 45 -11.21 32.79 -16.51
N LEU A 46 -11.03 33.96 -15.89
CA LEU A 46 -9.89 34.25 -15.02
C LEU A 46 -9.89 33.35 -13.78
N THR A 47 -11.03 33.15 -13.12
CA THR A 47 -11.12 32.26 -11.95
C THR A 47 -10.79 30.83 -12.35
N ASN A 48 -11.34 30.35 -13.46
CA ASN A 48 -11.07 28.99 -13.95
C ASN A 48 -9.59 28.81 -14.32
N GLN A 49 -8.95 29.82 -14.92
CA GLN A 49 -7.53 29.80 -15.24
C GLN A 49 -6.66 29.71 -13.98
N GLN A 50 -6.96 30.51 -12.96
CA GLN A 50 -6.24 30.48 -11.68
C GLN A 50 -6.38 29.13 -10.98
N GLU A 51 -7.57 28.55 -10.96
CA GLU A 51 -7.79 27.22 -10.39
C GLU A 51 -7.05 26.12 -11.16
N ALA A 52 -7.06 26.19 -12.50
CA ALA A 52 -6.35 25.24 -13.35
C ALA A 52 -4.84 25.31 -13.13
N GLU A 53 -4.27 26.52 -13.05
CA GLU A 53 -2.84 26.70 -12.80
C GLU A 53 -2.44 26.20 -11.40
N LYS A 54 -3.25 26.49 -10.38
CA LYS A 54 -3.02 25.97 -9.02
C LYS A 54 -3.02 24.44 -9.00
N LYS A 55 -3.99 23.80 -9.65
CA LYS A 55 -4.05 22.33 -9.75
C LYS A 55 -2.84 21.77 -10.50
N LYS A 56 -2.42 22.42 -11.59
CA LYS A 56 -1.25 22.00 -12.37
C LYS A 56 0.03 22.02 -11.53
N VAL A 57 0.28 23.10 -10.79
CA VAL A 57 1.44 23.22 -9.89
C VAL A 57 1.39 22.14 -8.80
N GLN A 58 0.22 21.93 -8.18
CA GLN A 58 0.05 20.87 -7.18
C GLN A 58 0.32 19.47 -7.76
N SER A 59 -0.17 19.17 -8.97
CA SER A 59 0.09 17.89 -9.61
C SER A 59 1.57 17.69 -9.94
N GLN A 60 2.28 18.73 -10.36
CA GLN A 60 3.72 18.64 -10.62
C GLN A 60 4.52 18.39 -9.34
N GLU A 61 4.15 19.03 -8.23
CA GLU A 61 4.75 18.80 -6.92
C GLU A 61 4.51 17.37 -6.44
N ILE A 62 3.27 16.89 -6.53
CA ILE A 62 2.91 15.50 -6.16
C ILE A 62 3.69 14.50 -7.02
N GLN A 63 3.80 14.75 -8.33
CA GLN A 63 4.55 13.88 -9.24
C GLN A 63 6.03 13.80 -8.84
N SER A 64 6.65 14.93 -8.50
CA SER A 64 8.04 14.95 -8.03
C SER A 64 8.21 14.18 -6.71
N GLN A 65 7.28 14.32 -5.77
CA GLN A 65 7.32 13.56 -4.52
C GLN A 65 7.14 12.05 -4.75
N ILE A 66 6.26 11.65 -5.66
CA ILE A 66 6.07 10.24 -6.03
C ILE A 66 7.35 9.67 -6.66
N GLU A 67 8.03 10.41 -7.53
CA GLU A 67 9.29 9.96 -8.14
C GLU A 67 10.37 9.73 -7.08
N ILE A 68 10.53 10.65 -6.13
CA ILE A 68 11.48 10.50 -5.03
C ILE A 68 11.13 9.28 -4.18
N GLN A 69 9.86 9.11 -3.80
CA GLN A 69 9.42 7.96 -3.00
C GLN A 69 9.61 6.64 -3.75
N THR A 70 9.37 6.62 -5.05
CA THR A 70 9.54 5.43 -5.90
C THR A 70 10.99 4.96 -5.90
N VAL A 71 11.95 5.89 -5.99
CA VAL A 71 13.38 5.57 -5.91
C VAL A 71 13.73 4.97 -4.54
N VAL A 72 13.27 5.61 -3.46
CA VAL A 72 13.54 5.12 -2.08
C VAL A 72 12.94 3.74 -1.84
N ILE A 73 11.71 3.50 -2.31
CA ILE A 73 11.04 2.19 -2.19
C ILE A 73 11.80 1.15 -3.02
N GLY A 74 12.22 1.48 -4.24
CA GLY A 74 12.99 0.59 -5.09
C GLY A 74 14.33 0.18 -4.46
N GLU A 75 15.04 1.11 -3.83
CA GLU A 75 16.28 0.82 -3.13
C GLU A 75 16.04 -0.09 -1.90
N LYS A 76 15.05 0.23 -1.07
CA LYS A 76 14.67 -0.62 0.07
C LYS A 76 14.25 -2.02 -0.36
N GLN A 77 13.44 -2.12 -1.41
CA GLN A 77 13.00 -3.41 -1.94
C GLN A 77 14.19 -4.24 -2.42
N LYS A 78 15.20 -3.63 -3.05
CA LYS A 78 16.41 -4.32 -3.49
C LYS A 78 17.23 -4.86 -2.33
N VAL A 79 17.36 -4.10 -1.23
CA VAL A 79 18.07 -4.56 -0.03
C VAL A 79 17.33 -5.75 0.60
N VAL A 80 16.02 -5.60 0.81
CA VAL A 80 15.21 -6.66 1.43
C VAL A 80 15.15 -7.91 0.56
N SER A 81 15.03 -7.77 -0.76
CA SER A 81 15.01 -8.92 -1.67
C SER A 81 16.36 -9.64 -1.74
N ALA A 82 17.48 -8.91 -1.64
CA ALA A 82 18.80 -9.52 -1.56
C ALA A 82 18.98 -10.32 -0.25
N ASP A 83 18.53 -9.77 0.88
CA ASP A 83 18.55 -10.48 2.15
C ASP A 83 17.64 -11.73 2.14
N LEU A 84 16.44 -11.60 1.56
CA LEU A 84 15.51 -12.71 1.40
C LEU A 84 16.11 -13.82 0.51
N ALA A 85 16.69 -13.45 -0.64
CA ALA A 85 17.31 -14.40 -1.57
C ALA A 85 18.48 -15.18 -0.96
N ARG A 86 19.13 -14.65 0.08
CA ARG A 86 20.18 -15.36 0.82
C ARG A 86 19.62 -16.38 1.80
N VAL A 87 18.48 -16.08 2.44
CA VAL A 87 17.92 -16.90 3.54
C VAL A 87 16.90 -17.93 3.04
N GLU A 88 16.09 -17.57 2.05
CA GLU A 88 15.07 -18.41 1.42
C GLU A 88 15.58 -19.79 0.96
N PRO A 89 16.74 -19.94 0.29
CA PRO A 89 17.22 -21.27 -0.10
C PRO A 89 17.52 -22.18 1.10
N ALA A 90 18.11 -21.64 2.17
CA ALA A 90 18.38 -22.40 3.38
C ALA A 90 17.09 -22.85 4.08
N VAL A 91 16.04 -22.02 4.05
CA VAL A 91 14.73 -22.37 4.59
C VAL A 91 14.06 -23.46 3.76
N ILE A 92 14.08 -23.36 2.43
CA ILE A 92 13.52 -24.38 1.54
C ILE A 92 14.24 -25.71 1.71
N GLU A 93 15.58 -25.69 1.78
CA GLU A 93 16.40 -26.87 2.02
C GLU A 93 16.03 -27.53 3.35
N ALA A 94 15.93 -26.76 4.43
CA ALA A 94 15.50 -27.26 5.74
C ALA A 94 14.07 -27.83 5.71
N GLN A 95 13.12 -27.18 5.05
CA GLN A 95 11.75 -27.67 4.91
C GLN A 95 11.69 -28.99 4.14
N GLN A 96 12.48 -29.12 3.07
CA GLN A 96 12.57 -30.35 2.29
C GLN A 96 13.20 -31.48 3.12
N ALA A 97 14.27 -31.20 3.86
CA ALA A 97 14.88 -32.17 4.77
C ALA A 97 13.88 -32.67 5.83
N VAL A 98 13.07 -31.78 6.41
CA VAL A 98 12.01 -32.16 7.36
C VAL A 98 10.93 -33.03 6.70
N LYS A 99 10.57 -32.74 5.45
CA LYS A 99 9.61 -33.54 4.68
C LYS A 99 10.12 -34.95 4.36
N GLU A 100 11.43 -35.11 4.23
CA GLU A 100 12.08 -36.40 3.96
C GLU A 100 12.22 -37.29 5.20
N ILE A 101 11.94 -36.75 6.40
CA ILE A 101 11.94 -37.53 7.65
C ILE A 101 10.94 -38.67 7.53
N LYS A 102 11.44 -39.91 7.60
CA LYS A 102 10.60 -41.10 7.51
C LYS A 102 9.84 -41.27 8.83
N LYS A 103 8.58 -41.70 8.74
CA LYS A 103 7.75 -42.05 9.90
C LYS A 103 8.45 -43.03 10.84
N GLN A 104 9.24 -43.97 10.31
CA GLN A 104 10.03 -44.94 11.07
C GLN A 104 11.07 -44.28 11.99
N GLN A 105 11.76 -43.23 11.53
CA GLN A 105 12.76 -42.51 12.34
C GLN A 105 12.09 -41.81 13.54
N LEU A 106 10.90 -41.23 13.33
CA LEU A 106 10.09 -40.68 14.43
C LEU A 106 9.58 -41.77 15.37
N VAL A 107 9.32 -42.98 14.85
CA VAL A 107 8.94 -44.13 15.67
C VAL A 107 10.08 -44.59 16.58
N GLU A 108 11.33 -44.54 16.11
CA GLU A 108 12.50 -44.87 16.92
C GLU A 108 12.69 -43.85 18.04
N VAL A 109 12.69 -42.56 17.73
CA VAL A 109 12.84 -41.49 18.72
C VAL A 109 11.74 -41.54 19.78
N ARG A 110 10.47 -41.76 19.40
CA ARG A 110 9.36 -41.88 20.37
C ARG A 110 9.37 -43.17 21.19
N SER A 111 10.13 -44.20 20.80
CA SER A 111 10.21 -45.45 21.56
C SER A 111 11.22 -45.39 22.71
N MET A 112 12.10 -44.39 22.70
CA MET A 112 13.10 -44.16 23.74
C MET A 112 12.44 -43.74 25.06
N ALA A 113 12.77 -44.46 26.14
CA ALA A 113 12.38 -44.08 27.49
C ALA A 113 13.12 -42.82 27.97
N ASN A 114 14.37 -42.67 27.57
CA ASN A 114 15.23 -41.52 27.86
C ASN A 114 16.06 -41.16 26.62
N PRO A 115 15.71 -40.11 25.85
CA PRO A 115 16.47 -39.70 24.68
C PRO A 115 17.78 -39.01 25.09
N PRO A 116 18.80 -38.99 24.21
CA PRO A 116 19.99 -38.17 24.40
C PRO A 116 19.63 -36.70 24.64
N ALA A 117 20.43 -36.00 25.44
CA ALA A 117 20.15 -34.61 25.83
C ALA A 117 20.00 -33.67 24.62
N VAL A 118 20.83 -33.86 23.60
CA VAL A 118 20.80 -33.11 22.33
C VAL A 118 19.49 -33.32 21.54
N VAL A 119 18.99 -34.56 21.48
CA VAL A 119 17.71 -34.91 20.82
C VAL A 119 16.53 -34.33 21.60
N LYS A 120 16.58 -34.42 22.94
CA LYS A 120 15.55 -33.81 23.80
C LYS A 120 15.50 -32.30 23.57
N MET A 121 16.66 -31.65 23.55
CA MET A 121 16.80 -30.21 23.36
C MET A 121 16.26 -29.74 22.01
N ALA A 122 16.51 -30.49 20.93
CA ALA A 122 15.97 -30.19 19.61
C ALA A 122 14.46 -30.34 19.52
N LEU A 123 13.88 -31.36 20.14
CA LEU A 123 12.42 -31.52 20.15
C LEU A 123 11.73 -30.50 21.07
N GLU A 124 12.37 -30.15 22.19
CA GLU A 124 11.90 -29.10 23.11
C GLU A 124 11.87 -27.73 22.40
N SER A 125 12.92 -27.39 21.66
CA SER A 125 12.98 -26.14 20.90
C SER A 125 11.91 -26.06 19.82
N ILE A 126 11.60 -27.19 19.15
CA ILE A 126 10.52 -27.25 18.15
C ILE A 126 9.16 -27.06 18.83
N CYS A 127 8.91 -27.72 19.98
CA CYS A 127 7.65 -27.57 20.72
C CYS A 127 7.44 -26.12 21.16
N LEU A 128 8.49 -25.45 21.63
CA LEU A 128 8.45 -24.03 21.99
C LEU A 128 8.01 -23.15 20.80
N LEU A 129 8.56 -23.40 19.60
CA LEU A 129 8.20 -22.67 18.38
C LEU A 129 6.77 -22.95 17.92
N LEU A 130 6.24 -24.15 18.17
CA LEU A 130 4.84 -24.51 17.92
C LEU A 130 3.86 -23.94 18.97
N GLY A 131 4.35 -23.19 19.96
CA GLY A 131 3.54 -22.61 21.03
C GLY A 131 3.26 -23.56 22.20
N GLU A 132 3.90 -24.72 22.23
CA GLU A 132 3.79 -25.71 23.30
C GLU A 132 5.02 -25.63 24.20
N ASN A 133 4.91 -24.88 25.29
CA ASN A 133 5.99 -24.73 26.27
C ASN A 133 6.06 -25.95 27.19
N VAL A 134 6.64 -27.04 26.69
CA VAL A 134 6.79 -28.32 27.38
C VAL A 134 8.27 -28.68 27.52
N SER A 135 8.72 -28.96 28.75
CA SER A 135 10.12 -29.34 29.04
C SER A 135 10.29 -30.81 29.46
N ASP A 136 9.17 -31.47 29.81
CA ASP A 136 9.15 -32.87 30.19
C ASP A 136 9.14 -33.77 28.95
N TRP A 137 9.99 -34.80 28.93
CA TRP A 137 10.06 -35.74 27.81
C TRP A 137 8.71 -36.39 27.50
N LYS A 138 7.93 -36.71 28.55
CA LYS A 138 6.60 -37.29 28.39
C LYS A 138 5.65 -36.37 27.61
N ALA A 139 5.71 -35.06 27.89
CA ALA A 139 4.88 -34.07 27.21
C ALA A 139 5.37 -33.82 25.77
N ILE A 140 6.68 -33.65 25.58
CA ILE A 140 7.31 -33.53 24.24
C ILE A 140 6.93 -34.72 23.37
N ARG A 141 7.02 -35.95 23.90
CA ARG A 141 6.66 -37.18 23.21
C ARG A 141 5.21 -37.18 22.73
N THR A 142 4.27 -36.63 23.52
CA THR A 142 2.86 -36.51 23.13
C THR A 142 2.67 -35.58 21.93
N VAL A 143 3.44 -34.50 21.83
CA VAL A 143 3.40 -33.56 20.69
C VAL A 143 3.93 -34.23 19.43
N VAL A 144 5.09 -34.88 19.54
CA VAL A 144 5.75 -35.60 18.42
C VAL A 144 4.93 -36.80 17.94
N MET A 145 4.08 -37.36 18.80
CA MET A 145 3.20 -38.49 18.46
C MET A 145 2.02 -38.11 17.54
N ARG A 146 1.71 -36.83 17.39
CA ARG A 146 0.56 -36.43 16.56
C ARG A 146 0.84 -36.72 15.09
N ASP A 147 -0.13 -37.29 14.39
CA ASP A 147 0.02 -37.63 12.96
C ASP A 147 0.27 -36.39 12.07
N ASN A 148 -0.09 -35.20 12.55
CA ASN A 148 0.13 -33.94 11.87
C ASN A 148 1.42 -33.20 12.28
N PHE A 149 2.30 -33.81 13.09
CA PHE A 149 3.50 -33.15 13.61
C PHE A 149 4.41 -32.61 12.50
N ILE A 150 4.78 -33.45 11.52
CA ILE A 150 5.61 -33.00 10.38
C ILE A 150 4.88 -31.96 9.54
N SER A 151 3.58 -32.15 9.29
CA SER A 151 2.74 -31.20 8.55
C SER A 151 2.67 -29.84 9.26
N SER A 152 2.67 -29.82 10.60
CA SER A 152 2.67 -28.58 11.39
C SER A 152 3.96 -27.78 11.27
N ILE A 153 5.08 -28.43 10.95
CA ILE A 153 6.38 -27.79 10.77
C ILE A 153 6.56 -27.32 9.32
N VAL A 154 6.20 -28.16 8.34
CA VAL A 154 6.46 -27.88 6.91
C VAL A 154 5.39 -26.98 6.28
N THR A 155 4.12 -27.21 6.62
CA THR A 155 2.99 -26.58 5.90
C THR A 155 2.29 -25.53 6.74
N ASN A 156 2.15 -25.75 8.05
CA ASN A 156 1.32 -24.89 8.91
C ASN A 156 2.15 -24.05 9.89
N PHE A 157 3.48 -24.04 9.75
CA PHE A 157 4.33 -23.23 10.63
C PHE A 157 4.24 -21.76 10.24
N ASN A 158 3.70 -20.94 11.14
CA ASN A 158 3.56 -19.51 10.92
C ASN A 158 4.71 -18.75 11.57
N THR A 159 5.63 -18.24 10.74
CA THR A 159 6.80 -17.47 11.17
C THR A 159 6.46 -16.05 11.65
N GLU A 160 5.31 -15.51 11.25
CA GLU A 160 4.86 -14.15 11.62
C GLU A 160 4.25 -14.10 13.03
N ASN A 161 3.74 -15.23 13.52
CA ASN A 161 3.09 -15.32 14.83
C ASN A 161 4.05 -15.63 16.00
N ILE A 162 5.37 -15.66 15.75
CA ILE A 162 6.36 -15.92 16.80
C ILE A 162 6.57 -14.64 17.62
N SER A 163 6.19 -14.68 18.89
CA SER A 163 6.39 -13.55 19.81
C SER A 163 7.87 -13.30 20.11
N ASP A 164 8.21 -12.06 20.47
CA ASP A 164 9.58 -11.69 20.84
C ASP A 164 10.10 -12.48 22.04
N ASP A 165 9.25 -12.80 23.00
CA ASP A 165 9.59 -13.66 24.15
C ASP A 165 9.99 -15.08 23.71
N VAL A 166 9.29 -15.67 22.74
CA VAL A 166 9.63 -16.99 22.20
C VAL A 166 10.94 -16.92 21.41
N ARG A 167 11.14 -15.86 20.61
CA ARG A 167 12.38 -15.64 19.86
C ARG A 167 13.59 -15.51 20.78
N GLU A 168 13.46 -14.72 21.84
CA GLU A 168 14.53 -14.52 22.83
C GLU A 168 14.85 -15.82 23.57
N LYS A 169 13.83 -16.58 23.99
CA LYS A 169 14.02 -17.91 24.60
C LYS A 169 14.70 -18.88 23.63
N MET A 170 14.33 -18.86 22.34
CA MET A 170 14.96 -19.70 21.33
C MET A 170 16.45 -19.38 21.19
N HIS A 171 16.78 -18.08 21.14
CA HIS A 171 18.16 -17.63 20.99
C HIS A 171 19.01 -17.95 22.22
N THR A 172 18.54 -17.57 23.42
CA THR A 172 19.30 -17.68 24.67
C THR A 172 19.47 -19.11 25.17
N ARG A 173 18.44 -19.96 25.04
CA ARG A 173 18.44 -21.31 25.61
C ARG A 173 18.96 -22.38 24.68
N TYR A 174 18.77 -22.21 23.37
CA TYR A 174 19.07 -23.24 22.37
C TYR A 174 20.17 -22.79 21.40
N LEU A 175 19.94 -21.72 20.62
CA LEU A 175 20.90 -21.31 19.58
C LEU A 175 22.25 -20.85 20.12
N SER A 176 22.29 -20.33 21.36
CA SER A 176 23.54 -19.94 22.03
C SER A 176 24.28 -21.13 22.67
N ASN A 177 23.70 -22.33 22.67
CA ASN A 177 24.30 -23.51 23.29
C ASN A 177 25.29 -24.20 22.33
N PRO A 178 26.58 -24.38 22.70
CA PRO A 178 27.58 -25.06 21.86
C PRO A 178 27.29 -26.54 21.54
N GLU A 179 26.38 -27.17 22.28
CA GLU A 179 25.93 -28.55 22.01
C GLU A 179 24.75 -28.61 21.03
N TYR A 180 24.12 -27.48 20.73
CA TYR A 180 22.98 -27.38 19.82
C TYR A 180 23.45 -27.03 18.40
N THR A 181 24.15 -27.97 17.76
CA THR A 181 24.65 -27.84 16.40
C THR A 181 24.16 -28.97 15.50
N PHE A 182 24.08 -28.71 14.19
CA PHE A 182 23.60 -29.68 13.21
C PHE A 182 24.37 -31.01 13.23
N GLU A 183 25.67 -31.01 13.54
CA GLU A 183 26.47 -32.25 13.58
C GLU A 183 26.31 -33.05 14.88
N LYS A 184 25.86 -32.40 15.96
CA LYS A 184 25.74 -33.03 17.29
C LYS A 184 24.33 -33.56 17.57
N VAL A 185 23.33 -33.07 16.86
CA VAL A 185 21.90 -33.44 16.99
C VAL A 185 21.56 -34.49 15.94
#